data_AF-A0A9W6BVP5-F1
#
_entry.id   AF-A0A9W6BVP5-F1
#
_cell.length_a   1.000
_cell.length_b   1.000
_cell.length_c   1.000
_cell.angle_alpha   90.00
_cell.angle_beta   90.00
_cell.angle_gamma   90.00
#
_symmetry.space_group_name_H-M   'P 1'
#
loop_
_entity.id
_entity.type
_entity.pdbx_description
1 polymer ?
#
loop_
_entity_poly.entity_id
_entity_poly.type
_entity_poly.pdbx_seq_one_letter_code
_entity_poly.pdbx_strand_id
1 'polypeptide(L)'
;MSYGAHRETDWWGYTALDTFLQLKEGFGWEFYRKVFAAYQSSPPQGDAVQAWIRITSQVAGVNLTPFYRAWSFPLAAETLDSLASLPAWTANPFLTYWSAQQRGGR
;
A
#
# COMPACT_ATOMS: atom_id res chain seq x y z
N MET A 1 -8.84 36.28 23.43
CA MET A 1 -9.59 35.78 22.26
C MET A 1 -8.60 35.77 21.11
N SER A 2 -8.24 34.69 20.42
CA SER A 2 -8.78 33.35 20.24
C SER A 2 -7.61 32.38 20.01
N TYR A 3 -7.70 31.15 20.53
CA TYR A 3 -6.75 30.07 20.27
C TYR A 3 -6.91 29.52 18.85
N GLY A 4 -5.82 29.09 18.20
CA GLY A 4 -5.90 28.47 16.87
C GLY A 4 -4.56 28.05 16.28
N ALA A 5 -3.81 27.17 16.96
CA ALA A 5 -2.78 26.39 16.29
C ALA A 5 -3.48 25.34 15.41
N HIS A 6 -3.59 25.60 14.11
CA HIS A 6 -4.19 24.67 13.15
C HIS A 6 -3.24 23.48 12.92
N ARG A 7 -3.56 22.36 13.56
CA ARG A 7 -2.91 21.06 13.40
C ARG A 7 -3.32 20.42 12.07
N GLU A 8 -2.68 20.82 10.98
CA GLU A 8 -2.80 20.12 9.69
C GLU A 8 -1.89 18.89 9.60
N THR A 9 -1.08 18.60 10.62
CA THR A 9 -0.15 17.47 10.64
C THR A 9 -0.74 16.15 11.17
N ASP A 10 -1.97 16.17 11.72
CA ASP A 10 -2.55 14.97 12.34
C ASP A 10 -3.27 14.05 11.33
N TRP A 11 -3.82 14.57 10.23
CA TRP A 11 -4.67 13.78 9.31
C TRP A 11 -3.90 12.74 8.48
N TRP A 12 -2.64 13.02 8.11
CA TRP A 12 -1.80 12.08 7.36
C TRP A 12 -1.38 10.86 8.20
N GLY A 13 -1.12 11.07 9.50
CA GLY A 13 -0.72 9.99 10.40
C GLY A 13 -1.79 8.91 10.57
N TYR A 14 -3.06 9.32 10.71
CA TYR A 14 -4.19 8.38 10.79
C TYR A 14 -4.41 7.63 9.48
N THR A 15 -4.24 8.30 8.33
CA THR A 15 -4.36 7.70 7.00
C THR A 15 -3.28 6.65 6.75
N ALA A 16 -2.03 6.95 7.13
CA ALA A 16 -0.94 6.00 7.05
C ALA A 16 -1.19 4.79 7.97
N LEU A 17 -1.61 5.00 9.23
CA LEU A 17 -1.87 3.91 10.16
C LEU A 17 -2.94 2.94 9.65
N ASP A 18 -4.00 3.44 9.03
CA ASP A 18 -5.08 2.60 8.50
C ASP A 18 -4.61 1.66 7.39
N THR A 19 -3.68 2.12 6.52
CA THR A 19 -3.07 1.25 5.50
C THR A 19 -2.36 0.04 6.12
N PHE A 20 -1.71 0.23 7.28
CA PHE A 20 -1.02 -0.85 7.98
C PHE A 20 -2.00 -1.83 8.63
N LEU A 21 -3.11 -1.31 9.19
CA LEU A 21 -4.15 -2.14 9.78
C LEU A 21 -4.82 -3.02 8.71
N GLN A 22 -5.15 -2.48 7.54
CA GLN A 22 -5.78 -3.25 6.46
C GLN A 22 -4.86 -4.35 5.91
N LEU A 23 -3.55 -4.10 5.82
CA LEU A 23 -2.58 -5.13 5.46
C LEU A 23 -2.44 -6.20 6.55
N LYS A 24 -2.47 -5.81 7.83
CA LYS A 24 -2.50 -6.77 8.95
C LYS A 24 -3.77 -7.63 8.92
N GLU A 25 -4.92 -7.03 8.64
CA GLU A 25 -6.19 -7.75 8.55
C GLU A 25 -6.19 -8.74 7.36
N GLY A 26 -5.58 -8.35 6.23
CA GLY A 26 -5.47 -9.21 5.05
C GLY A 26 -4.45 -10.34 5.16
N PHE A 27 -3.30 -10.11 5.81
CA PHE A 27 -2.14 -11.02 5.76
C PHE A 27 -1.62 -11.48 7.13
N GLY A 28 -2.14 -10.94 8.22
CA GLY A 28 -1.79 -11.28 9.60
C GLY A 28 -0.48 -10.64 10.09
N TRP A 29 -0.10 -10.96 11.33
CA TRP A 29 1.13 -10.42 11.94
C TRP A 29 2.42 -11.00 11.36
N GLU A 30 2.40 -12.27 10.95
CA GLU A 30 3.57 -12.93 10.34
C GLU A 30 4.01 -12.25 9.04
N PHE A 31 3.09 -11.61 8.32
CA PHE A 31 3.40 -10.79 7.16
C PHE A 31 4.38 -9.67 7.50
N TYR A 32 4.10 -8.89 8.54
CA TYR A 32 4.98 -7.79 8.95
C TYR A 32 6.34 -8.27 9.43
N ARG A 33 6.38 -9.40 10.15
CA ARG A 33 7.63 -10.01 10.57
C ARG A 33 8.53 -10.34 9.37
N LYS A 34 7.94 -10.88 8.29
CA LYS A 34 8.64 -11.17 7.03
C LYS A 34 9.03 -9.91 6.26
N VAL A 35 8.15 -8.91 6.18
CA VAL A 35 8.44 -7.62 5.53
C VAL A 35 9.64 -6.94 6.18
N PHE A 36 9.67 -6.84 7.51
CA PHE A 36 10.77 -6.19 8.21
C PHE A 36 12.07 -6.99 8.12
N ALA A 37 12.01 -8.33 8.16
CA ALA A 37 13.17 -9.17 7.90
C ALA A 37 13.74 -8.96 6.49
N ALA A 38 12.88 -8.87 5.47
CA ALA A 38 13.30 -8.57 4.10
C ALA A 38 13.96 -7.20 4.00
N TYR A 39 13.36 -6.17 4.61
CA TYR A 39 13.91 -4.81 4.66
C TYR A 39 15.29 -4.74 5.32
N GLN A 40 15.49 -5.47 6.41
CA GLN A 40 16.78 -5.50 7.11
C GLN A 40 17.85 -6.24 6.30
N SER A 41 17.46 -7.33 5.62
CA SER A 41 18.37 -8.14 4.81
C SER A 41 18.82 -7.45 3.53
N SER A 42 17.97 -6.60 2.95
CA SER A 42 18.26 -5.83 1.75
C SER A 42 17.70 -4.42 1.91
N PRO A 43 18.44 -3.53 2.59
CA PRO A 43 18.03 -2.15 2.75
C PRO A 43 17.84 -1.50 1.37
N PRO A 44 16.70 -0.86 1.11
CA PRO A 44 16.46 -0.32 -0.21
C PRO A 44 17.42 0.83 -0.52
N GLN A 45 17.99 0.78 -1.72
CA GLN A 45 18.75 1.88 -2.29
C GLN A 45 17.81 2.65 -3.22
N GLY A 46 17.65 3.96 -2.98
CA GLY A 46 16.75 4.82 -3.75
C GLY A 46 15.37 5.03 -3.11
N ASP A 47 14.30 4.97 -3.90
CA ASP A 47 12.95 5.30 -3.44
C ASP A 47 12.39 4.25 -2.47
N ALA A 48 12.31 4.64 -1.19
CA ALA A 48 11.80 3.82 -0.11
C ALA A 48 10.33 3.43 -0.29
N VAL A 49 9.51 4.26 -0.94
CA VAL A 49 8.10 3.96 -1.20
C VAL A 49 7.99 2.85 -2.25
N GLN A 50 8.76 2.92 -3.34
CA GLN A 50 8.76 1.85 -4.34
C GLN A 50 9.28 0.53 -3.76
N ALA A 51 10.30 0.59 -2.91
CA ALA A 51 10.79 -0.58 -2.20
C ALA A 51 9.72 -1.20 -1.28
N TRP A 52 9.01 -0.36 -0.52
CA TRP A 52 7.92 -0.80 0.34
C TRP A 52 6.84 -1.56 -0.44
N ILE A 53 6.38 -0.99 -1.56
CA ILE A 53 5.35 -1.58 -2.42
C ILE A 53 5.80 -2.93 -3.00
N ARG A 54 7.05 -3.02 -3.45
CA ARG A 54 7.63 -4.27 -3.98
C ARG A 54 7.75 -5.35 -2.90
N ILE A 55 8.39 -5.02 -1.77
CA ILE A 55 8.63 -5.98 -0.70
C ILE A 55 7.32 -6.50 -0.13
N THR A 56 6.37 -5.62 0.15
CA THR A 56 5.05 -6.02 0.67
C THR A 56 4.29 -6.90 -0.31
N SER A 57 4.29 -6.57 -1.61
CA SER A 57 3.64 -7.39 -2.63
C SER A 57 4.28 -8.78 -2.76
N GLN A 58 5.62 -8.83 -2.75
CA GLN A 58 6.37 -10.10 -2.82
C GLN A 58 6.13 -10.97 -1.58
N VAL A 59 6.16 -10.39 -0.38
CA VAL A 59 5.91 -11.11 0.87
C VAL A 59 4.47 -11.59 0.97
N ALA A 60 3.51 -10.79 0.50
CA ALA A 60 2.10 -11.17 0.44
C ALA A 60 1.80 -12.21 -0.66
N GLY A 61 2.68 -12.33 -1.66
CA GLY A 61 2.49 -13.21 -2.81
C GLY A 61 1.40 -12.74 -3.78
N VAL A 62 0.98 -11.48 -3.69
CA VAL A 62 -0.09 -10.89 -4.51
C VAL A 62 0.28 -9.46 -4.92
N ASN A 63 -0.30 -8.99 -6.02
CA ASN A 63 -0.11 -7.63 -6.48
C ASN A 63 -0.92 -6.64 -5.62
N LEU A 64 -0.21 -5.87 -4.78
CA LEU A 64 -0.82 -4.85 -3.92
C LEU A 64 -0.89 -3.46 -4.56
N THR A 65 -0.45 -3.29 -5.82
CA THR A 65 -0.48 -1.97 -6.49
C THR A 65 -1.87 -1.33 -6.54
N PRO A 66 -3.00 -2.07 -6.73
CA PRO A 66 -4.33 -1.44 -6.71
C PRO A 66 -4.70 -0.92 -5.32
N PHE A 67 -4.27 -1.60 -4.26
CA PHE A 67 -4.48 -1.17 -2.88
C PHE A 67 -3.71 0.13 -2.59
N TYR A 68 -2.43 0.17 -2.94
CA TYR A 68 -1.61 1.37 -2.74
C TYR A 68 -2.08 2.56 -3.59
N ARG A 69 -2.62 2.30 -4.79
CA ARG A 69 -3.26 3.34 -5.61
C ARG A 69 -4.48 3.95 -4.91
N ALA A 70 -5.33 3.13 -4.29
CA ALA A 70 -6.50 3.62 -3.56
C ALA A 70 -6.09 4.52 -2.38
N TRP A 71 -4.94 4.24 -1.78
CA TRP A 71 -4.31 5.06 -0.74
C TRP A 71 -3.47 6.23 -1.27
N SER A 72 -3.53 6.51 -2.58
CA SER A 72 -2.78 7.61 -3.22
C SER A 72 -1.25 7.53 -3.07
N PHE A 73 -0.69 6.33 -2.91
CA PHE A 73 0.77 6.15 -2.94
C PHE A 73 1.29 6.42 -4.36
N PRO A 74 2.45 7.08 -4.50
CA PRO A 74 3.09 7.22 -5.80
C PRO A 74 3.54 5.85 -6.31
N LEU A 75 3.15 5.50 -7.53
CA LEU A 75 3.47 4.23 -8.18
C LEU A 75 4.33 4.49 -9.42
N ALA A 76 5.59 4.05 -9.39
CA ALA A 76 6.48 4.11 -10.55
C ALA A 76 6.12 3.00 -11.56
N ALA A 77 6.32 3.26 -12.86
CA ALA A 77 5.99 2.31 -13.91
C ALA A 77 6.79 1.00 -13.76
N GLU A 78 8.07 1.11 -13.42
CA GLU A 78 8.96 -0.03 -13.21
C GLU A 78 8.49 -0.91 -12.05
N THR A 79 7.91 -0.30 -11.01
CA THR A 79 7.30 -1.05 -9.89
C THR A 79 6.06 -1.80 -10.36
N LEU A 80 5.19 -1.15 -11.13
CA LEU A 80 3.99 -1.80 -11.67
C LEU A 80 4.35 -3.01 -12.54
N ASP A 81 5.32 -2.83 -13.45
CA ASP A 81 5.78 -3.88 -14.36
C ASP A 81 6.38 -5.06 -13.59
N SER A 82 7.22 -4.78 -12.58
CA SER A 82 7.84 -5.82 -11.75
C SER A 82 6.85 -6.68 -10.97
N LEU A 83 5.64 -6.16 -10.71
CA LEU A 83 4.59 -6.82 -9.93
C LEU A 83 3.43 -7.35 -10.78
N ALA A 84 3.45 -7.11 -12.10
CA ALA A 84 2.37 -7.49 -13.00
C ALA A 84 2.17 -9.02 -13.10
N SER A 85 3.20 -9.81 -12.79
CA SER A 85 3.13 -11.28 -12.79
C SER A 85 2.48 -11.87 -11.54
N LEU A 86 2.32 -11.09 -10.46
CA LEU A 86 1.69 -11.57 -9.23
C LEU A 86 0.17 -11.63 -9.38
N PRO A 87 -0.50 -12.62 -8.76
CA PRO A 87 -1.96 -12.70 -8.79
C PRO A 87 -2.60 -11.50 -8.08
N ALA A 88 -3.82 -11.15 -8.47
CA ALA A 88 -4.56 -10.07 -7.84
C ALA A 88 -4.96 -10.43 -6.40
N TRP A 89 -4.90 -9.45 -5.50
CA TRP A 89 -5.41 -9.63 -4.14
C TRP A 89 -6.95 -9.55 -4.12
N THR A 90 -7.62 -10.70 -4.10
CA THR A 90 -9.09 -10.82 -4.20
C THR A 90 -9.86 -10.37 -2.96
N ALA A 91 -9.21 -10.28 -1.80
CA ALA A 91 -9.78 -9.75 -0.56
C ALA A 91 -9.46 -8.26 -0.34
N ASN A 92 -8.93 -7.56 -1.36
CA ASN A 92 -8.63 -6.14 -1.27
C ASN A 92 -9.92 -5.34 -0.99
N PRO A 93 -9.98 -4.57 0.11
CA PRO A 93 -11.18 -3.85 0.54
C PRO A 93 -11.65 -2.80 -0.49
N PHE A 94 -10.78 -2.36 -1.39
CA PHE A 94 -11.10 -1.36 -2.44
C PHE A 94 -11.47 -1.98 -3.80
N LEU A 95 -11.56 -3.32 -3.92
CA LEU A 95 -11.92 -3.96 -5.20
C LEU A 95 -13.26 -3.50 -5.77
N THR A 96 -14.23 -3.28 -4.89
CA THR A 96 -15.57 -2.82 -5.26
C THR A 96 -15.54 -1.42 -5.88
N TYR A 97 -14.67 -0.53 -5.40
CA TYR A 97 -14.52 0.83 -5.93
C TYR A 97 -14.02 0.84 -7.39
N TRP A 98 -13.05 -0.03 -7.72
CA TRP A 98 -12.49 -0.11 -9.07
C TRP A 98 -13.46 -0.74 -10.08
N SER A 99 -14.24 -1.75 -9.66
CA SER A 99 -15.23 -2.41 -10.52
C SER A 99 -16.37 -1.46 -10.96
N ALA A 100 -16.67 -0.44 -10.16
CA ALA A 100 -17.62 0.61 -10.50
C ALA A 100 -17.02 1.62 -11.50
N GLN A 101 -15.75 2.00 -11.31
CA GLN A 101 -15.09 3.02 -12.14
C GLN A 101 -14.78 2.52 -13.57
N GLN A 102 -14.60 1.21 -13.78
CA GLN A 102 -14.42 0.63 -15.12
C GLN A 102 -15.73 0.42 -15.90
N ARG A 103 -16.91 0.58 -15.28
CA ARG A 103 -18.23 0.41 -15.94
C ARG A 103 -18.88 1.72 -16.38
N GLY A 104 -18.34 2.87 -15.99
CA GLY A 104 -18.85 4.19 -16.37
C GLY A 104 -18.30 4.76 -17.69
N GLY A 105 -17.44 4.02 -18.40
CA GLY A 105 -16.87 4.42 -19.68
C GLY A 105 -17.43 3.59 -20.84
N ARG A 106 -18.68 3.85 -21.23
CA ARG A 106 -19.24 3.49 -22.54
C ARG A 106 -20.15 4.61 -23.02
#